data_AF-A0A6J1NUP6-F1
#
_entry.id   AF-A0A6J1NUP6-F1
#
_cell.length_a   1.000
_cell.length_b   1.000
_cell.length_c   1.000
_cell.angle_alpha   90.00
_cell.angle_beta   90.00
_cell.angle_gamma   90.00
#
_symmetry.space_group_name_H-M   'P 1'
#
loop_
_entity.id
_entity.type
_entity.pdbx_description
1 polymer ?
#
loop_
_entity_poly.entity_id
_entity_poly.type
_entity_poly.pdbx_seq_one_letter_code
_entity_poly.pdbx_strand_id
1 'polypeptide(L)'
;MLHRVTGKVLHIDFGDCFEVTQTRERFPEKIPFRLTRMLINAMEVTGIEGSYRSTCESVMHVLHKHRDSVMAVLEAFVYDPLLNWRLIDNEKHSITESTFSSDIESSYSLPSRSRNHLRYESLEMPPESNLNKRALAILNRIRDKLTGRDFPNIESVVSVPKQVDLLIKIATNNENLCQCYIGWCPFW
;
A
#
# COMPACT_ATOMS: atom_id res chain seq x y z
N MET A 1 -1.82 19.27 -6.30
CA MET A 1 -1.95 20.71 -6.65
C MET A 1 -2.07 20.86 -8.16
N LEU A 2 -2.68 21.94 -8.66
CA LEU A 2 -2.82 22.21 -10.10
C LEU A 2 -2.14 23.54 -10.43
N HIS A 3 -1.25 23.53 -11.43
CA HIS A 3 -0.55 24.73 -11.87
C HIS A 3 -1.52 25.63 -12.67
N ARG A 4 -1.79 26.83 -12.15
CA ARG A 4 -2.87 27.71 -12.64
C ARG A 4 -2.81 28.04 -14.14
N VAL A 5 -1.61 28.14 -14.71
CA VAL A 5 -1.43 28.55 -16.11
C VAL A 5 -1.40 27.34 -17.06
N THR A 6 -0.67 26.30 -16.69
CA THR A 6 -0.44 25.15 -17.60
C THR A 6 -1.44 24.01 -17.38
N GLY A 7 -2.23 24.04 -16.32
CA GLY A 7 -3.13 22.95 -15.94
C GLY A 7 -2.42 21.69 -15.44
N LYS A 8 -1.07 21.66 -15.37
CA LYS A 8 -0.32 20.48 -14.95
C LYS A 8 -0.57 20.16 -13.48
N VAL A 9 -0.71 18.87 -13.19
CA VAL A 9 -0.88 18.36 -11.83
C VAL A 9 0.49 18.15 -11.18
N LEU A 10 0.62 18.56 -9.92
CA LEU A 10 1.78 18.35 -9.07
C LEU A 10 1.35 17.57 -7.82
N HIS A 11 1.93 16.38 -7.63
CA HIS A 11 1.81 15.62 -6.39
C HIS A 11 2.83 16.15 -5.39
N ILE A 12 2.42 16.29 -4.13
CA ILE A 12 3.26 16.71 -3.00
C ILE A 12 3.10 15.69 -1.88
N ASP A 13 3.98 15.77 -0.88
CA ASP A 13 3.96 14.92 0.30
C ASP A 13 4.08 13.42 -0.02
N PHE A 14 5.31 12.96 -0.18
CA PHE A 14 5.66 11.56 -0.43
C PHE A 14 5.98 10.82 0.88
N GLY A 15 5.26 11.15 1.97
CA GLY A 15 5.37 10.47 3.26
C GLY A 15 4.96 8.99 3.16
N ASP A 16 3.78 8.76 2.59
CA ASP A 16 3.16 7.43 2.48
C ASP A 16 3.45 6.77 1.12
N CYS A 17 4.60 6.13 1.01
CA CYS A 17 5.00 5.34 -0.16
C CYS A 17 4.77 3.84 0.04
N PHE A 18 4.90 3.06 -1.03
CA PHE A 18 4.93 1.58 -0.96
C PHE A 18 3.72 0.92 -0.29
N GLU A 19 2.51 1.44 -0.55
CA GLU A 19 1.24 0.89 -0.05
C GLU A 19 1.09 0.90 1.48
N VAL A 20 1.84 1.75 2.18
CA VAL A 20 1.68 1.98 3.62
C VAL A 20 0.23 2.39 3.96
N THR A 21 -0.42 3.21 3.13
CA THR A 21 -1.83 3.59 3.33
C THR A 21 -2.83 2.44 3.18
N GLN A 22 -2.47 1.34 2.50
CA GLN A 22 -3.35 0.19 2.33
C GLN A 22 -3.27 -0.78 3.51
N THR A 23 -2.12 -0.78 4.21
CA THR A 23 -1.80 -1.71 5.31
C THR A 23 -1.99 -1.12 6.71
N ARG A 24 -2.28 0.19 6.81
CA ARG A 24 -2.57 0.83 8.10
C ARG A 24 -3.87 0.33 8.71
N GLU A 25 -3.93 0.38 10.03
CA GLU A 25 -5.06 -0.12 10.82
C GLU A 25 -6.32 0.74 10.67
N ARG A 26 -6.16 2.08 10.73
CA ARG A 26 -7.28 3.03 10.64
C ARG A 26 -7.46 3.51 9.20
N PHE A 27 -8.66 3.34 8.67
CA PHE A 27 -9.04 3.76 7.30
C PHE A 27 -8.03 3.31 6.22
N PRO A 28 -7.82 2.00 6.03
CA PRO A 28 -6.95 1.48 4.98
C PRO A 28 -7.48 1.89 3.60
N GLU A 29 -6.65 2.54 2.79
CA GLU A 29 -7.00 2.91 1.42
C GLU A 29 -7.15 1.68 0.53
N LYS A 30 -8.18 1.67 -0.34
CA LYS A 30 -8.52 0.56 -1.24
C LYS A 30 -8.39 0.92 -2.72
N ILE A 31 -7.73 2.03 -3.03
CA ILE A 31 -7.60 2.59 -4.37
C ILE A 31 -6.11 2.76 -4.74
N PRO A 32 -5.74 2.59 -6.02
CA PRO A 32 -4.35 2.73 -6.46
C PRO A 32 -3.93 4.20 -6.63
N PHE A 33 -4.87 5.07 -6.98
CA PHE A 33 -4.68 6.50 -7.17
C PHE A 33 -6.03 7.22 -7.10
N ARG A 34 -5.99 8.54 -6.89
CA ARG A 34 -7.19 9.37 -6.87
C ARG A 34 -7.72 9.59 -8.30
N LEU A 35 -8.88 9.01 -8.60
CA LEU A 35 -9.62 9.24 -9.83
C LEU A 35 -11.11 9.47 -9.50
N THR A 36 -11.39 10.55 -8.76
CA THR A 36 -12.76 10.86 -8.33
C THR A 36 -13.57 11.56 -9.43
N ARG A 37 -14.90 11.66 -9.23
CA ARG A 37 -15.81 12.26 -10.21
C ARG A 37 -15.45 13.70 -10.59
N MET A 38 -14.98 14.54 -9.66
CA MET A 38 -14.58 15.92 -9.99
C MET A 38 -13.34 15.95 -10.88
N LEU A 39 -12.38 15.04 -10.68
CA LEU A 39 -11.23 14.93 -11.57
C LEU A 39 -11.63 14.41 -12.95
N ILE A 40 -12.52 13.42 -13.01
CA ILE A 40 -13.02 12.88 -14.28
C ILE A 40 -13.79 13.94 -15.07
N ASN A 41 -14.68 14.69 -14.40
CA ASN A 41 -15.49 15.73 -15.03
C ASN A 41 -14.66 16.94 -15.50
N ALA A 42 -13.46 17.14 -14.94
CA ALA A 42 -12.53 18.18 -15.36
C ALA A 42 -11.72 17.80 -16.61
N MET A 43 -11.79 16.54 -17.05
CA MET A 43 -11.14 16.07 -18.29
C MET A 43 -11.98 16.43 -19.51
N GLU A 44 -11.63 15.87 -20.67
CA GLU A 44 -12.38 16.06 -21.92
C GLU A 44 -13.78 15.44 -21.86
N VAL A 45 -14.61 15.71 -22.88
CA VAL A 45 -16.03 15.28 -22.90
C VAL A 45 -16.24 13.77 -22.85
N THR A 46 -15.25 12.98 -23.25
CA THR A 46 -15.26 11.51 -23.15
C THR A 46 -14.76 11.01 -21.77
N GLY A 47 -14.45 11.94 -20.86
CA GLY A 47 -13.98 11.68 -19.50
C GLY A 47 -12.60 11.04 -19.51
N ILE A 48 -12.54 9.79 -19.04
CA ILE A 48 -11.32 8.99 -18.98
C ILE A 48 -11.05 8.20 -20.26
N GLU A 49 -12.08 8.02 -21.10
CA GLU A 49 -12.02 7.26 -22.35
C GLU A 49 -11.51 8.15 -23.49
N GLY A 50 -10.20 8.37 -23.49
CA GLY A 50 -9.52 9.16 -24.51
C GLY A 50 -8.07 9.43 -24.14
N SER A 51 -7.70 10.71 -24.09
CA SER A 51 -6.37 11.21 -23.77
C SER A 51 -5.84 10.63 -22.46
N TYR A 52 -6.69 10.53 -21.41
CA TYR A 52 -6.30 9.96 -20.12
C TYR A 52 -5.88 8.50 -20.24
N ARG A 53 -6.77 7.62 -20.74
CA ARG A 53 -6.48 6.20 -20.92
C ARG A 53 -5.28 5.96 -21.84
N SER A 54 -5.22 6.62 -22.99
CA SER A 54 -4.11 6.46 -23.95
C SER A 54 -2.77 6.89 -23.34
N THR A 55 -2.76 7.97 -22.55
CA THR A 55 -1.58 8.39 -21.80
C THR A 55 -1.19 7.37 -20.74
N CYS A 56 -2.15 6.83 -19.97
CA CYS A 56 -1.89 5.78 -18.99
C CYS A 56 -1.26 4.54 -19.63
N GLU A 57 -1.78 4.09 -20.77
CA GLU A 57 -1.23 2.94 -21.51
C GLU A 57 0.18 3.23 -22.03
N SER A 58 0.42 4.42 -22.56
CA SER A 58 1.74 4.82 -23.06
C SER A 58 2.78 4.89 -21.93
N VAL A 59 2.42 5.49 -20.80
CA VAL A 59 3.28 5.55 -19.60
C VAL A 59 3.54 4.15 -19.06
N MET A 60 2.51 3.31 -18.95
CA MET A 60 2.66 1.94 -18.46
C MET A 60 3.56 1.09 -19.38
N HIS A 61 3.47 1.25 -20.69
CA HIS A 61 4.40 0.60 -21.63
C HIS A 61 5.86 1.03 -21.40
N VAL A 62 6.11 2.33 -21.20
CA VAL A 62 7.46 2.84 -20.92
C VAL A 62 7.99 2.27 -19.59
N LEU A 63 7.17 2.23 -18.55
CA LEU A 63 7.53 1.66 -17.25
C LEU A 63 7.83 0.16 -17.33
N HIS A 64 7.01 -0.62 -18.04
CA HIS A 64 7.25 -2.05 -18.25
C HIS A 64 8.51 -2.30 -19.08
N LYS A 65 8.73 -1.51 -20.15
CA LYS A 65 9.90 -1.63 -21.03
C LYS A 65 11.22 -1.35 -20.30
N HIS A 66 11.22 -0.37 -19.40
CA HIS A 66 12.40 0.07 -18.65
C HIS A 66 12.34 -0.33 -17.17
N ARG A 67 11.67 -1.44 -16.85
CA ARG A 67 11.46 -1.91 -15.47
C ARG A 67 12.75 -2.10 -14.69
N ASP A 68 13.82 -2.58 -15.33
CA ASP A 68 15.08 -2.87 -14.65
C ASP A 68 15.75 -1.56 -14.17
N SER A 69 15.62 -0.48 -14.93
CA SER A 69 16.09 0.86 -14.54
C SER A 69 15.27 1.42 -13.37
N VAL A 70 13.94 1.24 -13.40
CA VAL A 70 13.06 1.66 -12.29
C VAL A 70 13.36 0.87 -11.03
N MET A 71 13.54 -0.44 -11.15
CA MET A 71 13.90 -1.32 -10.04
C MET A 71 15.25 -0.94 -9.44
N ALA A 72 16.28 -0.68 -10.25
CA ALA A 72 17.60 -0.30 -9.75
C ALA A 72 17.56 0.97 -8.86
N VAL A 73 16.77 1.96 -9.26
CA VAL A 73 16.59 3.19 -8.46
C VAL A 73 15.83 2.89 -7.17
N LEU A 74 14.73 2.13 -7.24
CA LEU A 74 13.90 1.83 -6.07
C LEU A 74 14.59 0.89 -5.07
N GLU A 75 15.42 -0.05 -5.55
CA GLU A 75 16.26 -0.90 -4.71
C GLU A 75 17.23 -0.07 -3.88
N ALA A 76 17.90 0.92 -4.50
CA ALA A 76 18.79 1.81 -3.78
C ALA A 76 18.06 2.59 -2.66
N PHE A 77 16.82 3.03 -2.90
CA PHE A 77 16.01 3.72 -1.88
C PHE A 77 15.50 2.80 -0.78
N VAL A 78 15.04 1.59 -1.12
CA VAL A 78 14.48 0.64 -0.13
C VAL A 78 15.56 0.08 0.79
N TYR A 79 16.79 -0.09 0.31
CA TYR A 79 17.91 -0.53 1.13
C TYR A 79 18.66 0.60 1.84
N ASP A 80 18.20 1.86 1.72
CA ASP A 80 18.80 2.97 2.46
C ASP A 80 18.45 2.87 3.96
N PRO A 81 19.45 2.67 4.85
CA PRO A 81 19.22 2.51 6.28
C PRO A 81 18.56 3.74 6.94
N LEU A 82 18.68 4.93 6.36
CA LEU A 82 18.09 6.17 6.90
C LEU A 82 16.62 6.34 6.52
N LEU A 83 16.10 5.58 5.56
CA LEU A 83 14.69 5.62 5.14
C LEU A 83 13.86 4.48 5.76
N ASN A 84 14.53 3.46 6.29
CA ASN A 84 13.90 2.26 6.85
C ASN A 84 12.98 2.52 8.07
N TRP A 85 13.16 3.61 8.82
CA TRP A 85 12.30 3.90 9.98
C TRP A 85 10.83 4.06 9.61
N ARG A 86 10.52 4.61 8.42
CA ARG A 86 9.13 4.74 7.92
C ARG A 86 8.45 3.39 7.71
N LEU A 87 9.23 2.33 7.51
CA LEU A 87 8.73 0.98 7.35
C LEU A 87 8.50 0.31 8.73
N ILE A 88 9.16 0.73 9.81
CA ILE A 88 9.09 0.06 11.11
C ILE A 88 7.87 0.49 11.93
N ASP A 89 7.41 1.74 11.79
CA ASP A 89 6.41 2.33 12.70
C ASP A 89 5.01 1.67 12.65
N ASN A 90 4.69 0.88 11.62
CA ASN A 90 3.43 0.14 11.55
C ASN A 90 3.30 -0.95 12.63
N GLU A 91 4.38 -1.41 13.27
CA GLU A 91 4.31 -2.44 14.32
C GLU A 91 4.06 -1.89 15.73
N LYS A 92 4.39 -0.62 16.02
CA LYS A 92 4.32 -0.10 17.39
C LYS A 92 2.90 0.24 17.85
N HIS A 93 1.97 0.45 16.92
CA HIS A 93 0.58 0.78 17.26
C HIS A 93 -0.30 -0.45 17.56
N SER A 94 0.12 -1.67 17.22
CA SER A 94 -0.66 -2.89 17.49
C SER A 94 -0.55 -3.37 18.95
N ILE A 95 0.40 -2.86 19.74
CA ILE A 95 0.67 -3.34 21.11
C ILE A 95 -0.14 -2.56 22.18
N THR A 96 -0.68 -1.39 21.87
CA THR A 96 -1.22 -0.48 22.92
C THR A 96 -2.73 -0.57 23.19
N GLU A 97 -3.52 -1.34 22.43
CA GLU A 97 -4.99 -1.39 22.57
C GLU A 97 -5.56 -2.71 23.14
N SER A 98 -4.74 -3.59 23.74
CA SER A 98 -5.20 -4.90 24.28
C SER A 98 -5.48 -4.93 25.80
N THR A 99 -5.63 -3.78 26.48
CA THR A 99 -5.84 -3.73 27.95
C THR A 99 -7.24 -3.24 28.37
N PHE A 100 -8.31 -3.63 27.67
CA PHE A 100 -9.67 -3.38 28.16
C PHE A 100 -10.62 -4.55 27.87
N SER A 101 -10.43 -5.66 28.58
CA SER A 101 -11.35 -6.80 28.58
C SER A 101 -11.64 -7.25 30.02
N SER A 102 -12.67 -6.65 30.59
CA SER A 102 -13.62 -7.18 31.59
C SER A 102 -13.19 -8.30 32.56
N ASP A 103 -13.05 -7.92 33.83
CA ASP A 103 -13.18 -8.78 35.01
C ASP A 103 -14.54 -9.50 35.06
N ILE A 104 -14.56 -10.79 35.42
CA ILE A 104 -15.58 -11.48 36.25
C ILE A 104 -15.03 -12.85 36.70
N GLU A 105 -15.21 -13.14 37.99
CA GLU A 105 -14.60 -14.19 38.82
C GLU A 105 -15.04 -15.66 38.58
N SER A 106 -14.14 -16.60 38.94
CA SER A 106 -14.34 -17.78 39.83
C SER A 106 -13.50 -18.98 39.36
N SER A 107 -12.97 -19.91 40.17
CA SER A 107 -12.61 -20.02 41.58
C SER A 107 -11.80 -21.35 41.75
N TYR A 108 -10.90 -21.41 42.73
CA TYR A 108 -10.21 -22.60 43.28
C TYR A 108 -9.10 -23.32 42.46
N SER A 109 -7.83 -23.09 42.84
CA SER A 109 -6.87 -24.15 43.20
C SER A 109 -5.56 -23.60 43.82
N LEU A 110 -5.14 -24.23 44.92
CA LEU A 110 -3.97 -23.91 45.76
C LEU A 110 -2.61 -24.26 45.09
N PRO A 111 -1.48 -23.72 45.59
CA PRO A 111 -0.21 -23.65 44.85
C PRO A 111 0.62 -24.91 45.02
N SER A 112 1.15 -25.46 43.92
CA SER A 112 2.14 -26.53 43.96
C SER A 112 3.48 -26.06 43.39
N ARG A 113 4.50 -26.23 44.22
CA ARG A 113 5.89 -25.83 44.07
C ARG A 113 6.60 -26.70 43.01
N SER A 114 7.48 -26.05 42.25
CA SER A 114 8.60 -26.63 41.49
C SER A 114 8.28 -27.60 40.36
N ARG A 115 8.31 -27.07 39.14
CA ARG A 115 9.03 -27.72 38.05
C ARG A 115 9.61 -26.63 37.15
N ASN A 116 10.93 -26.52 37.11
CA ASN A 116 11.68 -25.66 36.19
C ASN A 116 11.27 -26.02 34.75
N HIS A 117 10.28 -25.32 34.22
CA HIS A 117 9.99 -25.34 32.80
C HIS A 117 10.91 -24.31 32.18
N LEU A 118 11.97 -24.79 31.52
CA LEU A 118 12.77 -24.03 30.57
C LEU A 118 11.82 -23.21 29.71
N ARG A 119 11.74 -21.91 30.01
CA ARG A 119 11.14 -20.92 29.15
C ARG A 119 12.04 -20.90 27.93
N TYR A 120 11.60 -21.56 26.86
CA TYR A 120 12.12 -21.30 25.54
C TYR A 120 11.79 -19.83 25.28
N GLU A 121 12.72 -18.94 25.61
CA GLU A 121 12.76 -17.61 25.04
C GLU A 121 12.73 -17.84 23.54
N SER A 122 11.58 -17.54 22.95
CA SER A 122 11.44 -17.44 21.52
C SER A 122 12.60 -16.57 21.07
N LEU A 123 13.54 -17.14 20.31
CA LEU A 123 14.60 -16.40 19.64
C LEU A 123 13.90 -15.33 18.80
N GLU A 124 13.74 -14.14 19.35
CA GLU A 124 13.31 -12.97 18.60
C GLU A 124 14.34 -12.82 17.49
N MET A 125 13.89 -13.00 16.26
CA MET A 125 14.75 -12.85 15.10
C MET A 125 15.42 -11.47 15.17
N PRO A 126 16.72 -11.36 14.88
CA PRO A 126 17.41 -10.09 14.98
C PRO A 126 16.67 -9.04 14.12
N PRO A 127 16.49 -7.81 14.61
CA PRO A 127 15.64 -6.79 13.96
C PRO A 127 16.06 -6.50 12.51
N GLU A 128 17.34 -6.67 12.16
CA GLU A 128 17.84 -6.58 10.79
C GLU A 128 17.21 -7.60 9.82
N SER A 129 16.89 -8.81 10.31
CA SER A 129 16.31 -9.86 9.47
C SER A 129 14.84 -9.60 9.10
N ASN A 130 14.08 -8.92 9.96
CA ASN A 130 12.69 -8.56 9.68
C ASN A 130 12.60 -7.37 8.71
N LEU A 131 13.52 -6.41 8.83
CA LEU A 131 13.66 -5.31 7.87
C LEU A 131 13.90 -5.81 6.45
N ASN A 132 14.84 -6.74 6.30
CA ASN A 132 15.18 -7.33 5.01
C ASN A 132 13.99 -8.08 4.38
N LYS A 133 13.19 -8.79 5.17
CA LYS A 133 11.96 -9.45 4.67
C LYS A 133 10.94 -8.45 4.14
N ARG A 134 10.74 -7.34 4.84
CA ARG A 134 9.79 -6.29 4.42
C ARG A 134 10.26 -5.53 3.19
N ALA A 135 11.55 -5.19 3.13
CA ALA A 135 12.18 -4.61 1.95
C ALA A 135 11.98 -5.50 0.71
N LEU A 136 12.25 -6.80 0.84
CA LEU A 136 12.01 -7.78 -0.23
C LEU A 136 10.53 -7.85 -0.64
N ALA A 137 9.60 -7.82 0.31
CA ALA A 137 8.16 -7.82 0.01
C ALA A 137 7.75 -6.58 -0.82
N ILE A 138 8.26 -5.41 -0.47
CA ILE A 138 8.02 -4.16 -1.21
C ILE A 138 8.59 -4.24 -2.63
N LEU A 139 9.83 -4.70 -2.77
CA LEU A 139 10.47 -4.84 -4.09
C LEU A 139 9.77 -5.86 -4.97
N ASN A 140 9.38 -7.01 -4.41
CA ASN A 140 8.59 -8.00 -5.13
C ASN A 140 7.25 -7.40 -5.58
N ARG A 141 6.58 -6.67 -4.69
CA ARG A 141 5.32 -5.99 -5.00
C ARG A 141 5.44 -4.98 -6.14
N ILE A 142 6.52 -4.20 -6.17
CA ILE A 142 6.81 -3.25 -7.26
C ILE A 142 7.08 -3.99 -8.56
N ARG A 143 7.89 -5.07 -8.51
CA ARG A 143 8.17 -5.90 -9.68
C ARG A 143 6.89 -6.50 -10.27
N ASP A 144 5.96 -6.94 -9.43
CA ASP A 144 4.68 -7.48 -9.88
C ASP A 144 3.88 -6.42 -10.64
N LYS A 145 3.87 -5.16 -10.17
CA LYS A 145 3.24 -4.02 -10.90
C LYS A 145 3.90 -3.75 -12.24
N LEU A 146 5.23 -3.74 -12.29
CA LEU A 146 6.01 -3.50 -13.51
C LEU A 146 6.00 -4.66 -14.50
N THR A 147 5.40 -5.80 -14.13
CA THR A 147 5.33 -7.00 -14.97
C THR A 147 3.90 -7.47 -15.24
N GLY A 148 2.88 -6.72 -14.79
CA GLY A 148 1.47 -7.07 -14.97
C GLY A 148 1.02 -8.30 -14.19
N ARG A 149 1.65 -8.58 -13.04
CA ARG A 149 1.35 -9.69 -12.12
C ARG A 149 0.76 -9.20 -10.79
N ASP A 150 0.26 -7.97 -10.76
CA ASP A 150 -0.18 -7.24 -9.58
C ASP A 150 -1.62 -7.50 -9.14
N PHE A 151 -2.32 -8.44 -9.80
CA PHE A 151 -3.70 -8.82 -9.47
C PHE A 151 -3.73 -10.26 -8.95
N PRO A 152 -3.98 -10.49 -7.65
CA PRO A 152 -3.91 -11.83 -7.06
C PRO A 152 -4.96 -12.80 -7.63
N ASN A 153 -6.08 -12.27 -8.14
CA ASN A 153 -7.16 -13.07 -8.72
C ASN A 153 -6.91 -13.47 -10.19
N ILE A 154 -5.77 -13.09 -10.77
CA ILE A 154 -5.41 -13.38 -12.15
C ILE A 154 -4.04 -14.05 -12.15
N GLU A 155 -4.02 -15.36 -12.41
CA GLU A 155 -2.77 -16.14 -12.41
C GLU A 155 -1.86 -15.81 -13.60
N SER A 156 -2.42 -15.30 -14.70
CA SER A 156 -1.69 -14.96 -15.90
C SER A 156 -1.17 -13.52 -15.89
N VAL A 157 -0.11 -13.29 -16.67
CA VAL A 157 0.40 -11.93 -16.92
C VAL A 157 -0.65 -11.13 -17.67
N VAL A 158 -1.00 -9.97 -17.11
CA VAL A 158 -1.98 -9.06 -17.68
C VAL A 158 -1.31 -8.14 -18.70
N SER A 159 -1.95 -7.92 -19.85
CA SER A 159 -1.49 -6.95 -20.84
C SER A 159 -1.62 -5.52 -20.33
N VAL A 160 -0.81 -4.59 -20.84
CA VAL A 160 -0.85 -3.19 -20.41
C VAL A 160 -2.27 -2.57 -20.51
N PRO A 161 -3.02 -2.69 -21.63
CA PRO A 161 -4.38 -2.15 -21.69
C PRO A 161 -5.29 -2.74 -20.61
N LYS A 162 -5.16 -4.04 -20.32
CA LYS A 162 -5.98 -4.71 -19.32
C LYS A 162 -5.59 -4.31 -17.89
N GLN A 163 -4.30 -4.14 -17.60
CA GLN A 163 -3.81 -3.64 -16.33
C GLN A 163 -4.34 -2.23 -16.06
N VAL A 164 -4.27 -1.34 -17.07
CA VAL A 164 -4.81 0.02 -16.98
C VAL A 164 -6.33 0.00 -16.75
N ASP A 165 -7.08 -0.82 -17.48
CA ASP A 165 -8.53 -1.02 -17.27
C ASP A 165 -8.86 -1.45 -15.83
N LEU A 166 -8.13 -2.43 -15.29
CA LEU A 166 -8.35 -2.91 -13.92
C LEU A 166 -8.03 -1.84 -12.88
N LEU A 167 -6.91 -1.11 -13.03
CA LEU A 167 -6.54 -0.04 -12.11
C LEU A 167 -7.57 1.09 -12.10
N ILE A 168 -8.05 1.50 -13.28
CA ILE A 168 -9.11 2.50 -13.42
C ILE A 168 -10.38 2.04 -12.71
N LYS A 169 -10.80 0.79 -12.93
CA LYS A 169 -11.99 0.21 -12.27
C LYS A 169 -11.86 0.19 -10.75
N ILE A 170 -10.69 -0.14 -10.22
CA ILE A 170 -10.47 -0.12 -8.76
C ILE A 170 -10.54 1.31 -8.23
N ALA A 171 -9.94 2.28 -8.94
CA ALA A 171 -9.89 3.68 -8.54
C ALA A 171 -11.25 4.40 -8.59
N THR A 172 -12.17 3.94 -9.46
CA THR A 172 -13.51 4.51 -9.62
C THR A 172 -14.61 3.71 -8.92
N ASN A 173 -14.28 2.59 -8.26
CA ASN A 173 -15.27 1.78 -7.57
C ASN A 173 -15.81 2.52 -6.32
N ASN A 174 -17.13 2.72 -6.29
CA ASN A 174 -17.82 3.36 -5.16
C ASN A 174 -17.62 2.63 -3.83
N GLU A 175 -17.52 1.30 -3.84
CA GLU A 175 -17.27 0.50 -2.63
C GLU A 175 -15.86 0.73 -2.08
N ASN A 176 -14.88 0.99 -2.94
CA ASN A 176 -13.53 1.34 -2.52
C ASN A 176 -13.46 2.79 -2.04
N LEU A 177 -14.12 3.70 -2.76
CA LEU A 177 -14.14 5.13 -2.45
C LEU A 177 -14.89 5.43 -1.14
N CYS A 178 -15.97 4.71 -0.84
CA CYS A 178 -16.74 4.96 0.39
C CYS A 178 -16.01 4.54 1.67
N GLN A 179 -14.98 3.70 1.56
CA GLN A 179 -14.11 3.30 2.68
C GLN A 179 -13.00 4.32 2.97
N CYS A 180 -12.75 5.27 2.06
CA CYS A 180 -11.75 6.30 2.29
C CYS A 180 -12.13 7.21 3.47
N TYR A 181 -11.12 7.64 4.23
CA TYR A 181 -11.30 8.62 5.29
C TYR A 181 -11.99 9.89 4.77
N ILE A 182 -12.86 10.52 5.57
CA ILE A 182 -13.67 11.67 5.12
C ILE A 182 -12.83 12.84 4.61
N GLY A 183 -11.67 13.09 5.22
CA GLY A 183 -10.71 14.12 4.79
C GLY A 183 -9.99 13.80 3.48
N TRP A 184 -10.10 12.56 2.99
CA TRP A 184 -9.67 12.20 1.64
C TRP A 184 -10.61 12.75 0.56
N CYS A 185 -11.84 13.14 0.94
CA CYS A 185 -12.87 13.70 0.06
C CYS A 185 -13.23 12.81 -1.14
N PRO A 186 -13.73 11.57 -0.91
CA PRO A 186 -14.06 10.63 -1.99
C PRO A 186 -15.22 11.09 -2.87
N PHE A 187 -16.02 12.02 -2.36
CA PHE A 187 -17.18 12.60 -3.01
C PHE A 187 -16.85 13.83 -3.86
N TRP A 188 -15.59 14.25 -3.97
CA TRP A 188 -15.23 15.32 -4.90
C TRP A 188 -15.41 14.83 -6.33
#